data_AF-A0A1X9YTP6-F1
#
_entry.id   AF-A0A1X9YTP6-F1
#
_cell.length_a   1.000
_cell.length_b   1.000
_cell.length_c   1.000
_cell.angle_alpha   90.00
_cell.angle_beta   90.00
_cell.angle_gamma   90.00
#
_symmetry.space_group_name_H-M   'P 1'
#
loop_
_entity.id
_entity.type
_entity.pdbx_description
1 polymer ?
#
loop_
_entity_poly.entity_id
_entity_poly.type
_entity_poly.pdbx_seq_one_letter_code
_entity_poly.pdbx_strand_id
1 'polypeptide(L)'
;MRSKLYSLLGLALGLTLQPVLAQQQAKYELSFPNAVHHEAEVKVTFSNIQGDTLKVLMPRTSPGRYAVHEFAKNVYNVRATDTQGQPLQIFRPNTSEWDVLGHQGEVTVSYTLFADHADGTYAGVDETHAHLNMPATLMYARGFEQSPAYVTFNMPQGSNWKVATQLRQEQGNTYYAPHFQYLMDSPTELSDFDFAEWTVKEGGKEKAVQVALHHTGTQEQFDAYVAQAKKIVAEQRAVFGELPDYDFGRYTFIGCYMPQAVGDGMEHRNSTVLTSSRALAAAMNPLLNTVSHEFFHAWNVERIRPASLEPFNFQEANMSEALWLAEGFTSYYGDLTMARTDIFGLKEYADGLAGDLNYVLLLPGRQYHSLVEMSQQAPFVDAARSVDPVNRQNTFISYYTYGSMTGLALDMTLRQQYNKTLDDFMQALWRKYGAPEKPYTLADVQETLAEVSGDAAWAKQFFQQSVYGSQLPDFTPLLARAGLELRKSKPGEATIGMVGLKYGKEGATILNGTFVNSGAYKAGLDRTDVILTLDGRKIKREKDLQKVLSKHKPGDSIPVTFNRLGKTQSTTLTLEEVQTLEVVPYESTGKQLTPEMQAYRAAWLGSKAE
;
A
#
# COMPACT_ATOMS: atom_id res chain seq x y z
N MET A 1 53.92 1.15 77.41
CA MET A 1 52.94 0.07 77.10
C MET A 1 52.77 -0.01 75.58
N ARG A 2 52.54 -1.22 75.02
CA ARG A 2 51.83 -1.58 73.75
C ARG A 2 52.10 -0.72 72.47
N SER A 3 52.70 -1.18 71.36
CA SER A 3 52.33 -2.25 70.37
C SER A 3 51.04 -1.94 69.56
N LYS A 4 50.92 -2.09 68.23
CA LYS A 4 51.66 -2.85 67.17
C LYS A 4 52.52 -1.93 66.27
N LEU A 5 53.23 -2.29 65.18
CA LEU A 5 53.33 -3.43 64.21
C LEU A 5 52.41 -3.43 62.95
N TYR A 6 52.90 -4.06 61.87
CA TYR A 6 52.49 -3.98 60.43
C TYR A 6 51.16 -4.63 59.99
N SER A 7 50.67 -4.23 58.81
CA SER A 7 50.55 -5.10 57.60
C SER A 7 50.19 -4.31 56.33
N LEU A 8 50.83 -4.62 55.18
CA LEU A 8 50.28 -4.31 53.84
C LEU A 8 49.45 -5.50 53.36
N LEU A 9 48.39 -5.24 52.59
CA LEU A 9 47.67 -6.26 51.82
C LEU A 9 47.47 -5.74 50.38
N GLY A 10 47.85 -6.53 49.38
CA GLY A 10 47.62 -6.20 47.98
C GLY A 10 46.25 -6.68 47.50
N LEU A 11 45.52 -5.83 46.77
CA LEU A 11 44.39 -6.28 45.95
C LEU A 11 44.90 -6.74 44.59
N ALA A 12 44.81 -8.03 44.31
CA ALA A 12 44.94 -8.53 42.94
C ALA A 12 43.60 -8.34 42.21
N LEU A 13 43.57 -7.51 41.18
CA LEU A 13 42.42 -7.44 40.28
C LEU A 13 42.36 -8.73 39.44
N GLY A 14 41.43 -9.61 39.77
CA GLY A 14 41.08 -10.73 38.91
C GLY A 14 40.35 -10.23 37.67
N LEU A 15 41.07 -10.06 36.55
CA LEU A 15 40.47 -9.87 35.23
C LEU A 15 39.77 -11.17 34.81
N THR A 16 38.50 -11.32 35.17
CA THR A 16 37.63 -12.36 34.64
C THR A 16 37.36 -12.07 33.17
N LEU A 17 38.16 -12.68 32.30
CA LEU A 17 37.81 -12.83 30.89
C LEU A 17 36.51 -13.63 30.79
N GLN A 18 35.37 -12.93 30.73
CA GLN A 18 34.15 -13.55 30.24
C GLN A 18 34.41 -13.97 28.79
N PRO A 19 34.10 -15.21 28.38
CA PRO A 19 34.16 -15.58 26.98
C PRO A 19 33.17 -14.70 26.23
N VAL A 20 33.65 -14.00 25.20
CA VAL A 20 32.77 -13.32 24.24
C VAL A 20 32.04 -14.43 23.48
N LEU A 21 30.83 -14.76 23.94
CA LEU A 21 29.92 -15.62 23.20
C LEU A 21 29.68 -14.93 21.85
N ALA A 22 30.06 -15.59 20.76
CA ALA A 22 29.88 -15.04 19.42
C ALA A 22 28.39 -14.79 19.18
N GLN A 23 28.01 -13.57 18.83
CA GLN A 23 26.61 -13.25 18.55
C GLN A 23 26.14 -14.05 17.35
N GLN A 24 24.91 -14.58 17.40
CA GLN A 24 24.24 -15.11 16.21
C GLN A 24 24.18 -14.02 15.14
N GLN A 25 24.44 -14.39 13.88
CA GLN A 25 24.45 -13.49 12.74
C GLN A 25 23.98 -14.25 11.50
N ALA A 26 23.36 -13.54 10.57
CA ALA A 26 23.10 -14.01 9.21
C ALA A 26 23.96 -13.22 8.21
N LYS A 27 24.58 -13.92 7.25
CA LYS A 27 25.39 -13.31 6.19
C LYS A 27 24.90 -13.77 4.83
N TYR A 28 24.29 -12.87 4.09
CA TYR A 28 23.71 -13.09 2.78
C TYR A 28 24.69 -12.64 1.69
N GLU A 29 24.84 -13.47 0.66
CA GLU A 29 25.55 -13.16 -0.58
C GLU A 29 24.57 -13.40 -1.73
N LEU A 30 24.32 -12.37 -2.55
CA LEU A 30 23.46 -12.45 -3.73
C LEU A 30 24.28 -12.21 -4.99
N SER A 31 23.96 -12.89 -6.08
CA SER A 31 24.59 -12.70 -7.38
C SER A 31 23.64 -13.06 -8.52
N PHE A 32 23.87 -12.48 -9.71
CA PHE A 32 22.96 -12.56 -10.85
C PHE A 32 23.65 -13.14 -12.11
N PRO A 33 24.25 -14.35 -12.03
CA PRO A 33 25.06 -14.91 -13.12
C PRO A 33 24.22 -15.32 -14.34
N ASN A 34 22.91 -15.42 -14.20
CA ASN A 34 21.97 -15.83 -15.26
C ASN A 34 20.75 -14.88 -15.32
N ALA A 35 21.01 -13.57 -15.18
CA ALA A 35 19.97 -12.54 -15.12
C ALA A 35 19.06 -12.51 -16.36
N VAL A 36 19.58 -12.84 -17.54
CA VAL A 36 18.83 -13.00 -18.81
C VAL A 36 17.76 -14.10 -18.76
N HIS A 37 17.76 -14.94 -17.73
CA HIS A 37 16.75 -15.97 -17.47
C HIS A 37 16.06 -15.77 -16.11
N HIS A 38 16.13 -14.55 -15.57
CA HIS A 38 15.45 -14.12 -14.34
C HIS A 38 15.89 -14.88 -13.08
N GLU A 39 17.13 -15.39 -13.06
CA GLU A 39 17.68 -16.16 -11.93
C GLU A 39 18.66 -15.33 -11.08
N ALA A 40 18.43 -15.34 -9.76
CA ALA A 40 19.40 -14.93 -8.76
C ALA A 40 19.92 -16.15 -7.98
N GLU A 41 21.23 -16.22 -7.78
CA GLU A 41 21.86 -17.18 -6.87
C GLU A 41 22.06 -16.52 -5.50
N VAL A 42 21.39 -17.08 -4.49
CA VAL A 42 21.39 -16.57 -3.12
C VAL A 42 22.04 -17.58 -2.18
N LYS A 43 22.94 -17.09 -1.33
CA LYS A 43 23.62 -17.86 -0.29
C LYS A 43 23.42 -17.15 1.05
N VAL A 44 23.18 -17.90 2.12
CA VAL A 44 23.12 -17.39 3.50
C VAL A 44 23.91 -18.28 4.45
N THR A 45 24.84 -17.69 5.20
CA THR A 45 25.55 -18.35 6.29
C THR A 45 24.97 -17.91 7.64
N PHE A 46 24.54 -18.87 8.45
CA PHE A 46 24.04 -18.68 9.81
C PHE A 46 25.08 -19.18 10.82
N SER A 47 25.64 -18.28 11.64
CA SER A 47 26.67 -18.62 12.65
C SER A 47 26.10 -18.73 14.06
N ASN A 48 26.76 -19.52 14.92
CA ASN A 48 26.40 -19.81 16.32
C ASN A 48 24.95 -20.31 16.51
N ILE A 49 24.54 -21.24 15.64
CA ILE A 49 23.24 -21.91 15.69
C ILE A 49 23.11 -22.70 17.00
N GLN A 50 21.96 -22.57 17.66
CA GLN A 50 21.63 -23.27 18.89
C GLN A 50 20.81 -24.54 18.60
N GLY A 51 21.21 -25.68 19.17
CA GLY A 51 20.54 -26.98 18.97
C GLY A 51 20.97 -27.74 17.71
N ASP A 52 20.45 -28.96 17.55
CA ASP A 52 20.88 -29.94 16.53
C ASP A 52 20.17 -29.79 15.16
N THR A 53 19.32 -28.77 14.99
CA THR A 53 18.52 -28.57 13.79
C THR A 53 18.25 -27.09 13.54
N LEU A 54 18.78 -26.57 12.43
CA LEU A 54 18.46 -25.24 11.93
C LEU A 54 17.16 -25.30 11.11
N LYS A 55 16.12 -24.57 11.56
CA LYS A 55 14.88 -24.40 10.82
C LYS A 55 14.97 -23.16 9.93
N VAL A 56 15.10 -23.36 8.63
CA VAL A 56 15.24 -22.30 7.61
C VAL A 56 13.92 -22.16 6.86
N LEU A 57 13.44 -20.93 6.65
CA LEU A 57 12.13 -20.65 6.09
C LEU A 57 12.18 -19.57 5.02
N MET A 58 11.35 -19.73 4.00
CA MET A 58 10.95 -18.63 3.13
C MET A 58 9.71 -17.93 3.73
N PRO A 59 9.63 -16.60 3.70
CA PRO A 59 8.39 -15.88 4.02
C PRO A 59 7.21 -16.29 3.14
N ARG A 60 6.00 -16.01 3.62
CA ARG A 60 4.73 -16.27 2.90
C ARG A 60 3.87 -15.00 2.74
N THR A 61 4.27 -13.90 3.34
CA THR A 61 3.58 -12.61 3.46
C THR A 61 4.61 -11.47 3.44
N SER A 62 4.19 -10.23 3.22
CA SER A 62 5.07 -9.03 3.22
C SER A 62 4.38 -7.87 3.96
N PRO A 63 5.13 -6.98 4.65
CA PRO A 63 4.64 -5.64 5.01
C PRO A 63 3.96 -4.96 3.82
N GLY A 64 2.95 -4.13 4.11
CA GLY A 64 2.02 -3.50 3.15
C GLY A 64 1.23 -4.42 2.21
N ARG A 65 1.43 -5.75 2.27
CA ARG A 65 0.64 -6.73 1.49
C ARG A 65 0.09 -7.84 2.36
N TYR A 66 -1.12 -7.62 2.87
CA TYR A 66 -1.75 -8.37 3.97
C TYR A 66 -2.25 -9.78 3.60
N ALA A 67 -1.72 -10.38 2.53
CA ALA A 67 -2.15 -11.67 1.97
C ALA A 67 -1.04 -12.73 1.95
N VAL A 68 -1.39 -13.97 1.61
CA VAL A 68 -0.44 -15.09 1.48
C VAL A 68 -0.03 -15.28 0.01
N HIS A 69 1.27 -15.21 -0.26
CA HIS A 69 1.86 -15.18 -1.60
C HIS A 69 2.68 -16.44 -1.97
N GLU A 70 3.02 -17.30 -0.99
CA GLU A 70 3.79 -18.55 -1.15
C GLU A 70 5.11 -18.35 -1.94
N PHE A 71 5.96 -17.40 -1.55
CA PHE A 71 7.20 -17.06 -2.27
C PHE A 71 8.13 -18.27 -2.50
N ALA A 72 8.08 -19.27 -1.62
CA ALA A 72 8.79 -20.55 -1.74
C ALA A 72 8.54 -21.33 -3.06
N LYS A 73 7.49 -20.99 -3.82
CA LYS A 73 7.21 -21.56 -5.15
C LYS A 73 8.26 -21.19 -6.22
N ASN A 74 8.99 -20.08 -6.03
CA ASN A 74 10.01 -19.57 -6.96
C ASN A 74 11.43 -20.06 -6.61
N VAL A 75 11.58 -20.91 -5.58
CA VAL A 75 12.89 -21.27 -5.00
C VAL A 75 13.23 -22.74 -5.24
N TYR A 76 14.42 -22.99 -5.80
CA TYR A 76 14.91 -24.31 -6.21
C TYR A 76 16.42 -24.43 -5.99
N ASN A 77 17.00 -25.59 -6.35
CA ASN A 77 18.42 -25.93 -6.14
C ASN A 77 18.92 -25.81 -4.68
N VAL A 78 18.00 -25.80 -3.69
CA VAL A 78 18.31 -25.63 -2.27
C VAL A 78 19.33 -26.67 -1.79
N ARG A 79 20.45 -26.18 -1.24
CA ARG A 79 21.56 -26.95 -0.65
C ARG A 79 21.93 -26.37 0.70
N ALA A 80 22.57 -27.19 1.53
CA ALA A 80 23.14 -26.78 2.80
C ALA A 80 24.51 -27.46 2.99
N THR A 81 25.50 -26.73 3.50
CA THR A 81 26.85 -27.25 3.77
C THR A 81 27.39 -26.77 5.12
N ASP A 82 28.35 -27.52 5.65
CA ASP A 82 29.20 -27.10 6.77
C ASP A 82 30.30 -26.09 6.35
N THR A 83 31.20 -25.77 7.28
CA THR A 83 32.33 -24.85 7.06
C THR A 83 33.47 -25.45 6.23
N GLN A 84 33.39 -26.75 5.90
CA GLN A 84 34.28 -27.48 5.00
C GLN A 84 33.63 -27.72 3.62
N GLY A 85 32.45 -27.14 3.37
CA GLY A 85 31.69 -27.31 2.13
C GLY A 85 31.08 -28.71 1.95
N GLN A 86 31.04 -29.54 2.98
CA GLN A 86 30.43 -30.87 2.90
C GLN A 86 28.90 -30.76 2.98
N PRO A 87 28.13 -31.52 2.18
CA PRO A 87 26.67 -31.48 2.21
C PRO A 87 26.09 -31.91 3.57
N LEU A 88 25.17 -31.11 4.10
CA LEU A 88 24.38 -31.40 5.28
C LEU A 88 23.05 -32.09 4.91
N GLN A 89 22.40 -32.69 5.90
CA GLN A 89 21.08 -33.31 5.69
C GLN A 89 19.99 -32.24 5.69
N ILE A 90 19.07 -32.31 4.72
CA ILE A 90 17.93 -31.38 4.58
C ILE A 90 16.63 -32.18 4.52
N PHE A 91 15.65 -31.80 5.32
CA PHE A 91 14.28 -32.31 5.27
C PHE A 91 13.32 -31.14 5.01
N ARG A 92 12.27 -31.34 4.21
CA ARG A 92 11.28 -30.28 3.90
C ARG A 92 9.93 -30.64 4.53
N PRO A 93 9.65 -30.23 5.79
CA PRO A 93 8.42 -30.63 6.49
C PRO A 93 7.13 -29.98 5.96
N ASN A 94 7.20 -28.83 5.27
CA ASN A 94 6.04 -28.13 4.70
C ASN A 94 6.41 -27.33 3.43
N THR A 95 5.52 -26.46 2.96
CA THR A 95 5.75 -25.68 1.72
C THR A 95 6.83 -24.60 1.84
N SER A 96 7.08 -24.03 3.02
CA SER A 96 7.99 -22.89 3.24
C SER A 96 9.21 -23.18 4.12
N GLU A 97 9.33 -24.35 4.73
CA GLU A 97 10.33 -24.69 5.76
C GLU A 97 11.27 -25.83 5.30
N TRP A 98 12.56 -25.69 5.61
CA TRP A 98 13.65 -26.65 5.40
C TRP A 98 14.43 -26.82 6.72
N ASP A 99 14.47 -28.05 7.23
CA ASP A 99 15.21 -28.44 8.42
C ASP A 99 16.59 -28.97 8.04
N VAL A 100 17.65 -28.31 8.51
CA VAL A 100 19.06 -28.69 8.25
C VAL A 100 19.66 -29.33 9.50
N LEU A 101 20.21 -30.54 9.37
CA LEU A 101 20.77 -31.34 10.47
C LEU A 101 22.24 -31.72 10.23
N GLY A 102 22.94 -32.00 11.34
CA GLY A 102 24.34 -32.47 11.36
C GLY A 102 25.40 -31.37 11.44
N HIS A 103 24.98 -30.11 11.46
CA HIS A 103 25.88 -28.96 11.54
C HIS A 103 26.61 -28.84 12.89
N GLN A 104 27.75 -28.16 12.90
CA GLN A 104 28.56 -27.90 14.10
C GLN A 104 28.50 -26.41 14.47
N GLY A 105 27.30 -25.93 14.77
CA GLY A 105 27.03 -24.52 15.12
C GLY A 105 27.06 -23.50 13.96
N GLU A 106 27.42 -23.89 12.73
CA GLU A 106 27.35 -23.03 11.54
C GLU A 106 26.85 -23.82 10.31
N VAL A 107 26.02 -23.17 9.48
CA VAL A 107 25.46 -23.69 8.23
C VAL A 107 25.56 -22.61 7.16
N THR A 108 25.94 -23.00 5.94
CA THR A 108 25.66 -22.21 4.74
C THR A 108 24.54 -22.87 3.95
N VAL A 109 23.45 -22.16 3.69
CA VAL A 109 22.38 -22.55 2.76
C VAL A 109 22.56 -21.80 1.44
N SER A 110 22.31 -22.42 0.30
CA SER A 110 22.29 -21.75 -1.01
C SER A 110 21.13 -22.23 -1.88
N TYR A 111 20.57 -21.36 -2.71
CA TYR A 111 19.44 -21.65 -3.59
C TYR A 111 19.38 -20.70 -4.79
N THR A 112 18.74 -21.17 -5.86
CA THR A 112 18.35 -20.35 -7.00
C THR A 112 16.95 -19.78 -6.76
N LEU A 113 16.76 -18.50 -7.05
CA LEU A 113 15.49 -17.78 -7.01
C LEU A 113 15.11 -17.35 -8.43
N PHE A 114 13.92 -17.70 -8.89
CA PHE A 114 13.33 -17.16 -10.12
C PHE A 114 12.52 -15.89 -9.81
N ALA A 115 12.82 -14.80 -10.51
CA ALA A 115 12.36 -13.45 -10.20
C ALA A 115 11.93 -12.70 -11.47
N ASP A 116 10.68 -12.91 -11.90
CA ASP A 116 10.07 -12.30 -13.10
C ASP A 116 8.83 -11.45 -12.73
N HIS A 117 8.94 -10.67 -11.65
CA HIS A 117 7.87 -9.77 -11.19
C HIS A 117 8.40 -8.59 -10.36
N ALA A 118 8.79 -7.50 -11.03
CA ALA A 118 9.11 -6.23 -10.35
C ALA A 118 7.81 -5.47 -10.03
N ASP A 119 7.36 -5.58 -8.76
CA ASP A 119 6.26 -4.82 -8.16
C ASP A 119 6.56 -4.49 -6.68
N GLY A 120 5.60 -3.97 -5.91
CA GLY A 120 5.79 -3.64 -4.49
C GLY A 120 5.94 -4.85 -3.56
N THR A 121 5.75 -6.09 -4.04
CA THR A 121 5.66 -7.30 -3.20
C THR A 121 6.66 -8.40 -3.59
N TYR A 122 6.97 -8.55 -4.87
CA TYR A 122 7.77 -9.64 -5.45
C TYR A 122 9.18 -9.19 -5.89
N ALA A 123 9.91 -10.05 -6.59
CA ALA A 123 11.24 -9.78 -7.11
C ALA A 123 11.29 -9.88 -8.64
N GLY A 124 12.07 -9.01 -9.27
CA GLY A 124 12.34 -8.97 -10.71
C GLY A 124 13.84 -8.92 -10.98
N VAL A 125 14.35 -9.72 -11.90
CA VAL A 125 15.76 -9.75 -12.32
C VAL A 125 15.82 -9.84 -13.84
N ASP A 126 16.61 -8.98 -14.47
CA ASP A 126 16.91 -9.03 -15.90
C ASP A 126 18.30 -8.42 -16.19
N GLU A 127 18.66 -8.26 -17.47
CA GLU A 127 19.95 -7.66 -17.87
C GLU A 127 20.08 -6.16 -17.52
N THR A 128 18.99 -5.50 -17.12
CA THR A 128 18.97 -4.07 -16.74
C THR A 128 18.97 -3.84 -15.24
N HIS A 129 18.38 -4.73 -14.44
CA HIS A 129 18.31 -4.61 -12.98
C HIS A 129 18.10 -5.91 -12.19
N ALA A 130 18.24 -5.81 -10.87
CA ALA A 130 17.65 -6.73 -9.91
C ALA A 130 16.86 -5.97 -8.81
N HIS A 131 15.54 -6.01 -8.93
CA HIS A 131 14.54 -5.47 -8.01
C HIS A 131 14.18 -6.53 -6.96
N LEU A 132 14.44 -6.26 -5.68
CA LEU A 132 14.39 -7.25 -4.60
C LEU A 132 13.57 -6.78 -3.39
N ASN A 133 12.32 -7.26 -3.29
CA ASN A 133 11.61 -7.27 -2.01
C ASN A 133 12.11 -8.44 -1.16
N MET A 134 12.62 -8.15 0.03
CA MET A 134 13.31 -9.15 0.86
C MET A 134 12.44 -10.33 1.29
N PRO A 135 11.12 -10.20 1.57
CA PRO A 135 10.27 -11.34 1.88
C PRO A 135 10.11 -12.31 0.69
N ALA A 136 10.19 -11.79 -0.54
CA ALA A 136 10.17 -12.59 -1.77
C ALA A 136 11.56 -13.11 -2.18
N THR A 137 12.64 -12.69 -1.50
CA THR A 137 14.03 -12.93 -1.90
C THR A 137 14.83 -13.80 -0.90
N LEU A 138 14.67 -13.56 0.40
CA LEU A 138 15.56 -14.09 1.44
C LEU A 138 14.89 -15.15 2.32
N MET A 139 15.52 -16.33 2.41
CA MET A 139 15.26 -17.26 3.50
C MET A 139 15.83 -16.72 4.82
N TYR A 140 15.12 -16.96 5.93
CA TYR A 140 15.56 -16.66 7.29
C TYR A 140 15.58 -17.92 8.14
N ALA A 141 16.11 -17.84 9.37
CA ALA A 141 16.11 -18.96 10.31
C ALA A 141 15.33 -18.62 11.60
N ARG A 142 14.57 -19.57 12.14
CA ARG A 142 13.95 -19.40 13.46
C ARG A 142 15.03 -19.30 14.55
N GLY A 143 14.85 -18.39 15.50
CA GLY A 143 15.83 -18.08 16.53
C GLY A 143 16.92 -17.10 16.09
N PHE A 144 16.84 -16.54 14.88
CA PHE A 144 17.72 -15.47 14.38
C PHE A 144 16.99 -14.11 14.26
N GLU A 145 15.77 -13.99 14.77
CA GLU A 145 14.91 -12.81 14.57
C GLU A 145 15.52 -11.52 15.18
N GLN A 146 16.31 -11.66 16.24
CA GLN A 146 17.03 -10.59 16.93
C GLN A 146 18.53 -10.54 16.55
N SER A 147 18.94 -11.27 15.51
CA SER A 147 20.34 -11.30 15.04
C SER A 147 20.60 -10.20 14.00
N PRO A 148 21.76 -9.53 14.05
CA PRO A 148 22.19 -8.67 12.95
C PRO A 148 22.36 -9.48 11.67
N ALA A 149 22.00 -8.86 10.55
CA ALA A 149 22.16 -9.42 9.22
C ALA A 149 23.05 -8.53 8.36
N TYR A 150 23.90 -9.16 7.56
CA TYR A 150 24.74 -8.51 6.55
C TYR A 150 24.36 -9.02 5.17
N VAL A 151 24.24 -8.14 4.18
CA VAL A 151 23.82 -8.48 2.82
C VAL A 151 24.83 -7.93 1.81
N THR A 152 25.50 -8.83 1.07
CA THR A 152 26.49 -8.50 0.06
C THR A 152 25.90 -8.73 -1.33
N PHE A 153 25.78 -7.66 -2.13
CA PHE A 153 25.25 -7.73 -3.49
C PHE A 153 26.38 -7.75 -4.54
N ASN A 154 26.53 -8.86 -5.27
CA ASN A 154 27.56 -9.03 -6.30
C ASN A 154 26.99 -8.71 -7.69
N MET A 155 27.32 -7.52 -8.21
CA MET A 155 26.80 -7.03 -9.50
C MET A 155 27.38 -7.82 -10.68
N PRO A 156 26.64 -7.96 -11.82
CA PRO A 156 27.20 -8.49 -13.06
C PRO A 156 28.45 -7.72 -13.51
N GLN A 157 29.49 -8.45 -13.93
CA GLN A 157 30.77 -7.84 -14.33
C GLN A 157 30.57 -6.93 -15.55
N GLY A 158 30.96 -5.65 -15.42
CA GLY A 158 30.83 -4.65 -16.49
C GLY A 158 29.47 -3.95 -16.54
N SER A 159 28.55 -4.25 -15.61
CA SER A 159 27.39 -3.40 -15.35
C SER A 159 27.79 -2.13 -14.60
N ASN A 160 26.96 -1.08 -14.72
CA ASN A 160 27.03 0.14 -13.94
C ASN A 160 26.14 0.07 -12.67
N TRP A 161 25.69 -1.13 -12.27
CA TRP A 161 24.65 -1.26 -11.23
C TRP A 161 25.10 -0.69 -9.89
N LYS A 162 24.26 0.19 -9.34
CA LYS A 162 24.35 0.80 -8.02
C LYS A 162 23.29 0.18 -7.12
N VAL A 163 23.40 0.37 -5.81
CA VAL A 163 22.45 -0.17 -4.82
C VAL A 163 21.59 0.96 -4.24
N ALA A 164 20.28 0.85 -4.32
CA ALA A 164 19.33 1.72 -3.64
C ALA A 164 18.53 0.92 -2.60
N THR A 165 18.69 1.24 -1.32
CA THR A 165 18.06 0.54 -0.19
C THR A 165 18.10 1.39 1.08
N GLN A 166 17.23 1.12 2.05
CA GLN A 166 17.32 1.68 3.40
C GLN A 166 18.35 0.99 4.33
N LEU A 167 18.89 -0.17 3.95
CA LEU A 167 19.97 -0.81 4.73
C LEU A 167 21.17 0.12 4.90
N ARG A 168 21.88 0.09 6.04
CA ARG A 168 23.11 0.89 6.19
C ARG A 168 24.22 0.26 5.35
N GLN A 169 24.87 1.02 4.47
CA GLN A 169 26.09 0.56 3.81
C GLN A 169 27.21 0.42 4.86
N GLU A 170 27.84 -0.75 4.92
CA GLU A 170 28.90 -1.04 5.89
C GLU A 170 30.29 -0.99 5.23
N GLN A 171 30.48 -1.73 4.13
CA GLN A 171 31.71 -1.70 3.34
C GLN A 171 31.49 -2.23 1.91
N GLY A 172 31.83 -1.42 0.90
CA GLY A 172 31.64 -1.80 -0.50
C GLY A 172 30.16 -2.09 -0.80
N ASN A 173 29.87 -3.26 -1.37
CA ASN A 173 28.50 -3.70 -1.61
C ASN A 173 27.90 -4.50 -0.42
N THR A 174 28.49 -4.40 0.77
CA THR A 174 27.99 -5.03 2.01
C THR A 174 27.14 -4.03 2.79
N TYR A 175 25.91 -4.45 3.11
CA TYR A 175 24.91 -3.66 3.81
C TYR A 175 24.49 -4.34 5.12
N TYR A 176 23.96 -3.58 6.08
CA TYR A 176 23.66 -4.01 7.44
C TYR A 176 22.18 -3.75 7.80
N ALA A 177 21.56 -4.75 8.43
CA ALA A 177 20.29 -4.65 9.16
C ALA A 177 20.50 -5.05 10.64
N PRO A 178 19.89 -4.33 11.60
CA PRO A 178 20.04 -4.62 13.02
C PRO A 178 19.31 -5.89 13.49
N HIS A 179 18.19 -6.26 12.85
CA HIS A 179 17.36 -7.42 13.19
C HIS A 179 16.49 -7.85 11.99
N PHE A 180 15.84 -9.01 12.09
CA PHE A 180 15.05 -9.63 11.01
C PHE A 180 13.91 -8.75 10.48
N GLN A 181 13.11 -8.13 11.35
CA GLN A 181 12.02 -7.23 10.92
C GLN A 181 12.55 -6.09 10.02
N TYR A 182 13.67 -5.45 10.39
CA TYR A 182 14.28 -4.40 9.55
C TYR A 182 14.82 -4.96 8.23
N LEU A 183 15.44 -6.14 8.24
CA LEU A 183 15.92 -6.79 7.01
C LEU A 183 14.76 -7.07 6.03
N MET A 184 13.65 -7.60 6.53
CA MET A 184 12.48 -7.90 5.70
C MET A 184 11.77 -6.64 5.19
N ASP A 185 11.80 -5.55 5.95
CA ASP A 185 11.32 -4.22 5.55
C ASP A 185 12.31 -3.45 4.66
N SER A 186 13.46 -4.02 4.28
CA SER A 186 14.48 -3.30 3.51
C SER A 186 14.53 -3.73 2.04
N PRO A 187 13.68 -3.19 1.16
CA PRO A 187 13.78 -3.45 -0.27
C PRO A 187 15.12 -2.98 -0.84
N THR A 188 15.51 -3.54 -1.98
CA THR A 188 16.68 -3.10 -2.73
C THR A 188 16.42 -3.09 -4.23
N GLU A 189 16.76 -1.99 -4.90
CA GLU A 189 16.92 -1.92 -6.35
C GLU A 189 18.41 -1.92 -6.72
N LEU A 190 18.75 -2.67 -7.77
CA LEU A 190 20.12 -2.88 -8.25
C LEU A 190 20.20 -2.56 -9.74
N SER A 191 20.53 -1.32 -10.10
CA SER A 191 20.47 -0.85 -11.49
C SER A 191 21.32 0.39 -11.75
N ASP A 192 21.43 0.81 -13.01
CA ASP A 192 22.08 2.08 -13.38
C ASP A 192 21.12 3.28 -13.23
N PHE A 193 20.48 3.40 -12.06
CA PHE A 193 19.47 4.43 -11.77
C PHE A 193 20.01 5.87 -11.76
N ASP A 194 19.18 6.85 -12.09
CA ASP A 194 19.47 8.26 -11.81
C ASP A 194 19.22 8.56 -10.31
N PHE A 195 20.03 9.46 -9.74
CA PHE A 195 20.07 9.71 -8.29
C PHE A 195 20.03 11.20 -7.95
N ALA A 196 19.21 11.57 -6.96
CA ALA A 196 19.18 12.89 -6.37
C ALA A 196 19.01 12.82 -4.84
N GLU A 197 19.58 13.80 -4.14
CA GLU A 197 19.44 13.95 -2.69
C GLU A 197 19.13 15.41 -2.33
N TRP A 198 18.45 15.63 -1.20
CA TRP A 198 18.42 16.90 -0.51
C TRP A 198 18.33 16.70 1.01
N THR A 199 18.73 17.72 1.78
CA THR A 199 18.72 17.69 3.24
C THR A 199 17.59 18.56 3.79
N VAL A 200 16.75 18.00 4.66
CA VAL A 200 15.82 18.75 5.51
C VAL A 200 16.50 18.94 6.88
N LYS A 201 16.44 20.16 7.43
CA LYS A 201 17.09 20.51 8.72
C LYS A 201 16.02 20.96 9.72
N GLU A 202 15.85 20.19 10.79
CA GLU A 202 14.80 20.41 11.81
C GLU A 202 15.19 19.76 13.13
N GLY A 203 14.73 20.31 14.27
CA GLY A 203 15.04 19.75 15.59
C GLY A 203 16.53 19.68 15.96
N GLY A 204 17.41 20.38 15.22
CA GLY A 204 18.87 20.24 15.34
C GLY A 204 19.46 19.01 14.63
N LYS A 205 18.64 18.25 13.87
CA LYS A 205 19.03 17.11 13.05
C LYS A 205 19.08 17.50 11.57
N GLU A 206 19.86 16.75 10.81
CA GLU A 206 19.87 16.78 9.35
C GLU A 206 19.32 15.44 8.86
N LYS A 207 18.26 15.47 8.05
CA LYS A 207 17.59 14.31 7.48
C LYS A 207 17.74 14.36 5.97
N ALA A 208 18.41 13.37 5.37
CA ALA A 208 18.51 13.27 3.92
C ALA A 208 17.23 12.66 3.34
N VAL A 209 16.81 13.16 2.18
CA VAL A 209 15.75 12.54 1.37
C VAL A 209 16.32 12.30 -0.02
N GLN A 210 16.22 11.06 -0.47
CA GLN A 210 16.88 10.54 -1.65
C GLN A 210 15.85 10.03 -2.66
N VAL A 211 16.13 10.19 -3.94
CA VAL A 211 15.41 9.55 -5.05
C VAL A 211 16.44 8.76 -5.85
N ALA A 212 16.24 7.45 -5.95
CA ALA A 212 16.95 6.55 -6.86
C ALA A 212 15.92 5.98 -7.84
N LEU A 213 16.04 6.30 -9.13
CA LEU A 213 15.03 5.98 -10.13
C LEU A 213 15.62 5.32 -11.37
N HIS A 214 15.28 4.05 -11.57
CA HIS A 214 15.59 3.31 -12.78
C HIS A 214 14.54 3.63 -13.86
N HIS A 215 14.97 4.28 -14.94
CA HIS A 215 14.07 4.71 -16.02
C HIS A 215 14.78 4.93 -17.36
N THR A 216 13.98 5.14 -18.41
CA THR A 216 14.41 5.56 -19.76
C THR A 216 14.04 7.01 -20.10
N GLY A 217 13.67 7.82 -19.10
CA GLY A 217 13.46 9.27 -19.25
C GLY A 217 14.74 10.06 -19.45
N THR A 218 14.63 11.37 -19.73
CA THR A 218 15.78 12.28 -19.80
C THR A 218 16.08 12.94 -18.45
N GLN A 219 17.29 13.47 -18.26
CA GLN A 219 17.69 14.20 -17.05
C GLN A 219 16.69 15.30 -16.68
N GLU A 220 16.16 16.06 -17.64
CA GLU A 220 15.19 17.13 -17.40
C GLU A 220 13.85 16.59 -16.88
N GLN A 221 13.50 15.34 -17.21
CA GLN A 221 12.30 14.66 -16.72
C GLN A 221 12.51 14.12 -15.30
N PHE A 222 13.72 13.60 -15.01
CA PHE A 222 14.13 13.21 -13.66
C PHE A 222 14.16 14.43 -12.72
N ASP A 223 14.81 15.51 -13.13
CA ASP A 223 14.91 16.77 -12.37
C ASP A 223 13.52 17.37 -12.08
N ALA A 224 12.61 17.31 -13.07
CA ALA A 224 11.22 17.76 -12.89
C ALA A 224 10.43 16.86 -11.92
N TYR A 225 10.61 15.54 -11.97
CA TYR A 225 10.02 14.59 -11.03
C TYR A 225 10.53 14.84 -9.61
N VAL A 226 11.85 14.96 -9.42
CA VAL A 226 12.48 15.28 -8.12
C VAL A 226 12.02 16.64 -7.59
N ALA A 227 11.84 17.65 -8.44
CA ALA A 227 11.34 18.96 -8.04
C ALA A 227 9.89 18.93 -7.51
N GLN A 228 9.04 18.04 -8.04
CA GLN A 228 7.67 17.86 -7.55
C GLN A 228 7.62 16.96 -6.30
N ALA A 229 8.43 15.90 -6.25
CA ALA A 229 8.59 15.06 -5.05
C ALA A 229 9.05 15.88 -3.84
N LYS A 230 9.94 16.86 -4.04
CA LYS A 230 10.34 17.84 -3.00
C LYS A 230 9.16 18.62 -2.41
N LYS A 231 8.15 18.98 -3.22
CA LYS A 231 6.94 19.65 -2.72
C LYS A 231 6.05 18.70 -1.92
N ILE A 232 5.84 17.47 -2.41
CA ILE A 232 5.06 16.43 -1.72
C ILE A 232 5.65 16.19 -0.33
N VAL A 233 6.97 16.03 -0.24
CA VAL A 233 7.70 15.87 1.02
C VAL A 233 7.53 17.07 1.96
N ALA A 234 7.61 18.30 1.44
CA ALA A 234 7.42 19.51 2.25
C ALA A 234 5.98 19.69 2.76
N GLU A 235 4.98 19.35 1.94
CA GLU A 235 3.56 19.46 2.29
C GLU A 235 3.14 18.41 3.34
N GLN A 236 3.56 17.15 3.18
CA GLN A 236 3.23 16.10 4.15
C GLN A 236 3.99 16.27 5.46
N ARG A 237 5.23 16.76 5.40
CA ARG A 237 5.94 17.28 6.58
C ARG A 237 5.11 18.32 7.31
N ALA A 238 4.44 19.23 6.61
CA ALA A 238 3.62 20.26 7.22
C ALA A 238 2.29 19.74 7.83
N VAL A 239 1.76 18.60 7.35
CA VAL A 239 0.63 17.92 8.00
C VAL A 239 1.01 17.48 9.42
N PHE A 240 2.19 16.88 9.60
CA PHE A 240 2.65 16.37 10.90
C PHE A 240 3.45 17.38 11.75
N GLY A 241 4.04 18.40 11.12
CA GLY A 241 4.91 19.42 11.71
C GLY A 241 6.41 19.10 11.63
N GLU A 242 6.76 17.82 11.47
CA GLU A 242 8.12 17.27 11.40
C GLU A 242 8.14 16.01 10.53
N LEU A 243 9.31 15.68 9.95
CA LEU A 243 9.53 14.35 9.38
C LEU A 243 9.68 13.32 10.51
N PRO A 244 9.47 12.01 10.24
CA PRO A 244 9.86 10.96 11.17
C PRO A 244 11.36 11.03 11.49
N ASP A 245 11.79 10.39 12.58
CA ASP A 245 13.19 10.03 12.73
C ASP A 245 13.48 8.76 11.93
N TYR A 246 14.40 8.89 10.96
CA TYR A 246 14.86 7.79 10.14
C TYR A 246 16.10 7.15 10.76
N ASP A 247 16.15 5.82 10.86
CA ASP A 247 17.14 5.12 11.73
C ASP A 247 18.60 5.35 11.33
N PHE A 248 18.84 5.62 10.04
CA PHE A 248 20.14 5.98 9.48
C PHE A 248 20.15 7.39 8.86
N GLY A 249 19.31 8.29 9.38
CA GLY A 249 19.27 9.71 9.02
C GLY A 249 18.78 10.02 7.61
N ARG A 250 18.22 9.05 6.88
CA ARG A 250 17.77 9.22 5.49
C ARG A 250 16.47 8.47 5.17
N TYR A 251 15.71 9.00 4.23
CA TYR A 251 14.61 8.31 3.56
C TYR A 251 14.89 8.17 2.06
N THR A 252 14.61 7.02 1.45
CA THR A 252 14.92 6.75 0.04
C THR A 252 13.67 6.34 -0.75
N PHE A 253 13.27 7.16 -1.72
CA PHE A 253 12.36 6.74 -2.79
C PHE A 253 13.13 5.83 -3.77
N ILE A 254 12.71 4.57 -3.88
CA ILE A 254 13.34 3.55 -4.73
C ILE A 254 12.33 3.22 -5.84
N GLY A 255 12.63 3.58 -7.09
CA GLY A 255 11.67 3.39 -8.18
C GLY A 255 12.22 2.67 -9.40
N CYS A 256 11.34 1.90 -10.06
CA CYS A 256 11.60 1.23 -11.33
C CYS A 256 10.45 1.53 -12.31
N TYR A 257 10.66 2.49 -13.20
CA TYR A 257 9.70 2.96 -14.20
C TYR A 257 10.07 2.44 -15.60
N MET A 258 10.08 1.11 -15.71
CA MET A 258 10.59 0.34 -16.85
C MET A 258 9.48 -0.55 -17.45
N PRO A 259 9.44 -0.78 -18.79
CA PRO A 259 8.29 -1.42 -19.46
C PRO A 259 7.89 -2.81 -18.95
N GLN A 260 8.82 -3.55 -18.35
CA GLN A 260 8.62 -4.87 -17.78
C GLN A 260 8.13 -4.86 -16.31
N ALA A 261 8.23 -3.72 -15.61
CA ALA A 261 7.73 -3.57 -14.25
C ALA A 261 6.20 -3.44 -14.20
N VAL A 262 5.59 -3.90 -13.11
CA VAL A 262 4.14 -3.79 -12.88
C VAL A 262 3.85 -2.51 -12.08
N GLY A 263 2.70 -1.87 -12.35
CA GLY A 263 2.29 -0.67 -11.61
C GLY A 263 1.89 -1.00 -10.18
N ASP A 264 2.70 -0.59 -9.20
CA ASP A 264 2.46 -0.83 -7.77
C ASP A 264 3.21 0.19 -6.88
N GLY A 265 2.82 0.23 -5.61
CA GLY A 265 3.48 0.98 -4.53
C GLY A 265 3.63 0.12 -3.28
N MET A 266 4.66 0.40 -2.48
CA MET A 266 4.89 -0.22 -1.17
C MET A 266 5.58 0.73 -0.21
N GLU A 267 5.10 0.78 1.03
CA GLU A 267 5.68 1.53 2.13
C GLU A 267 6.76 0.75 2.88
N HIS A 268 7.80 1.45 3.33
CA HIS A 268 8.83 0.92 4.23
C HIS A 268 9.29 1.97 5.23
N ARG A 269 9.83 1.53 6.36
CA ARG A 269 10.12 2.40 7.52
C ARG A 269 10.98 3.62 7.20
N ASN A 270 11.91 3.50 6.26
CA ASN A 270 12.80 4.56 5.79
C ASN A 270 12.94 4.58 4.25
N SER A 271 12.01 3.97 3.51
CA SER A 271 12.04 3.95 2.05
C SER A 271 10.65 3.64 1.46
N THR A 272 10.55 3.59 0.14
CA THR A 272 9.37 3.08 -0.55
C THR A 272 9.79 2.49 -1.89
N VAL A 273 9.08 1.45 -2.33
CA VAL A 273 9.17 0.89 -3.68
C VAL A 273 8.09 1.48 -4.56
N LEU A 274 8.49 2.01 -5.72
CA LEU A 274 7.60 2.69 -6.69
C LEU A 274 7.79 2.08 -8.09
N THR A 275 6.86 1.22 -8.55
CA THR A 275 7.04 0.51 -9.83
C THR A 275 6.01 0.92 -10.88
N SER A 276 6.42 0.94 -12.16
CA SER A 276 5.48 1.18 -13.27
C SER A 276 6.02 0.78 -14.64
N SER A 277 5.17 0.20 -15.49
CA SER A 277 5.43 0.08 -16.93
C SER A 277 5.31 1.41 -17.71
N ARG A 278 4.97 2.51 -17.03
CA ARG A 278 4.77 3.84 -17.64
C ARG A 278 5.98 4.75 -17.40
N ALA A 279 6.61 5.19 -18.48
CA ALA A 279 7.71 6.17 -18.41
C ALA A 279 7.24 7.56 -17.94
N LEU A 280 8.13 8.29 -17.24
CA LEU A 280 7.92 9.63 -16.67
C LEU A 280 7.15 10.59 -17.60
N ALA A 281 7.61 10.73 -18.85
CA ALA A 281 7.03 11.64 -19.85
C ALA A 281 5.54 11.39 -20.17
N ALA A 282 5.02 10.18 -19.91
CA ALA A 282 3.63 9.79 -20.17
C ALA A 282 2.80 9.60 -18.89
N ALA A 283 3.37 9.87 -17.71
CA ALA A 283 2.77 9.46 -16.44
C ALA A 283 3.13 10.31 -15.21
N MET A 284 3.88 11.41 -15.36
CA MET A 284 4.37 12.27 -14.27
C MET A 284 3.38 12.46 -13.11
N ASN A 285 2.16 12.98 -13.37
CA ASN A 285 1.14 13.20 -12.33
C ASN A 285 0.72 11.89 -11.62
N PRO A 286 0.27 10.82 -12.30
CA PRO A 286 0.01 9.52 -11.67
C PRO A 286 1.18 8.90 -10.90
N LEU A 287 2.43 9.04 -11.37
CA LEU A 287 3.60 8.50 -10.67
C LEU A 287 3.87 9.29 -9.38
N LEU A 288 3.72 10.61 -9.43
CA LEU A 288 3.79 11.49 -8.25
C LEU A 288 2.62 11.27 -7.27
N ASN A 289 1.46 10.81 -7.74
CA ASN A 289 0.35 10.42 -6.86
C ASN A 289 0.71 9.17 -6.04
N THR A 290 1.39 8.18 -6.63
CA THR A 290 1.99 7.05 -5.88
C THR A 290 3.03 7.55 -4.88
N VAL A 291 4.00 8.39 -5.29
CA VAL A 291 4.97 9.05 -4.36
C VAL A 291 4.26 9.71 -3.18
N SER A 292 3.12 10.35 -3.44
CA SER A 292 2.32 11.02 -2.41
C SER A 292 1.56 10.07 -1.50
N HIS A 293 1.19 8.87 -1.95
CA HIS A 293 0.61 7.85 -1.08
C HIS A 293 1.72 7.24 -0.20
N GLU A 294 2.78 6.71 -0.82
CA GLU A 294 3.81 5.98 -0.10
C GLU A 294 4.62 6.84 0.87
N PHE A 295 4.85 8.14 0.57
CA PHE A 295 5.58 9.00 1.52
C PHE A 295 4.78 9.27 2.80
N PHE A 296 3.44 9.33 2.70
CA PHE A 296 2.60 9.54 3.89
C PHE A 296 2.64 8.33 4.82
N HIS A 297 2.86 7.13 4.26
CA HIS A 297 3.04 5.92 5.04
C HIS A 297 4.27 5.92 5.95
N ALA A 298 5.29 6.76 5.69
CA ALA A 298 6.44 6.95 6.59
C ALA A 298 6.03 7.41 8.01
N TRP A 299 4.85 8.05 8.15
CA TRP A 299 4.17 8.26 9.43
C TRP A 299 3.06 7.23 9.68
N ASN A 300 2.18 6.96 8.71
CA ASN A 300 0.96 6.13 8.84
C ASN A 300 0.85 5.13 7.68
N VAL A 301 1.50 3.96 7.70
CA VAL A 301 1.36 2.97 8.79
C VAL A 301 2.68 2.58 9.48
N GLU A 302 3.83 3.10 9.05
CA GLU A 302 5.14 2.62 9.51
C GLU A 302 5.50 2.97 10.96
N ARG A 303 4.77 3.91 11.56
CA ARG A 303 4.97 4.33 12.96
C ARG A 303 3.64 4.48 13.68
N ILE A 304 2.66 5.14 13.06
CA ILE A 304 1.24 5.09 13.45
C ILE A 304 0.69 3.73 12.98
N ARG A 305 1.09 2.66 13.67
CA ARG A 305 0.81 1.26 13.31
C ARG A 305 -0.26 0.65 14.23
N PRO A 306 -1.29 -0.05 13.70
CA PRO A 306 -2.24 -0.78 14.54
C PRO A 306 -1.61 -2.04 15.13
N ALA A 307 -2.02 -2.44 16.34
CA ALA A 307 -1.51 -3.61 17.06
C ALA A 307 -1.80 -4.96 16.37
N SER A 308 -2.65 -4.99 15.33
CA SER A 308 -2.85 -6.13 14.44
C SER A 308 -1.71 -6.36 13.43
N LEU A 309 -0.85 -5.36 13.21
CA LEU A 309 0.28 -5.42 12.28
C LEU A 309 1.66 -5.47 12.97
N GLU A 310 1.72 -5.32 14.30
CA GLU A 310 2.97 -5.19 15.06
C GLU A 310 3.12 -6.29 16.14
N PRO A 311 4.14 -7.17 16.06
CA PRO A 311 5.10 -7.34 14.98
C PRO A 311 4.49 -8.01 13.74
N PHE A 312 5.08 -7.77 12.57
CA PHE A 312 4.61 -8.39 11.33
C PHE A 312 4.89 -9.90 11.31
N ASN A 313 3.92 -10.70 10.88
CA ASN A 313 4.01 -12.16 10.80
C ASN A 313 4.36 -12.59 9.37
N PHE A 314 5.56 -13.16 9.20
CA PHE A 314 6.09 -13.58 7.90
C PHE A 314 5.63 -14.96 7.42
N GLN A 315 4.74 -15.66 8.15
CA GLN A 315 4.24 -16.99 7.79
C GLN A 315 2.70 -17.07 7.68
N GLU A 316 1.96 -16.13 8.26
CA GLU A 316 0.48 -16.07 8.25
C GLU A 316 0.01 -14.64 8.01
N ALA A 317 -1.17 -14.45 7.43
CA ALA A 317 -1.68 -13.11 7.12
C ALA A 317 -2.10 -12.32 8.37
N ASN A 318 -1.52 -11.13 8.56
CA ASN A 318 -1.94 -10.16 9.58
C ASN A 318 -3.31 -9.56 9.24
N MET A 319 -4.41 -10.24 9.60
CA MET A 319 -5.76 -9.69 9.48
C MET A 319 -5.92 -8.47 10.42
N SER A 320 -6.31 -7.32 9.86
CA SER A 320 -6.29 -6.03 10.58
C SER A 320 -7.65 -5.33 10.58
N GLU A 321 -8.01 -4.73 11.71
CA GLU A 321 -9.28 -4.00 11.90
C GLU A 321 -9.21 -2.50 11.51
N ALA A 322 -8.02 -2.00 11.18
CA ALA A 322 -7.73 -0.57 11.09
C ALA A 322 -7.17 -0.10 9.73
N LEU A 323 -7.21 -0.94 8.69
CA LEU A 323 -6.69 -0.57 7.36
C LEU A 323 -7.45 0.59 6.71
N TRP A 324 -8.72 0.80 7.06
CA TRP A 324 -9.45 2.01 6.70
C TRP A 324 -8.79 3.32 7.16
N LEU A 325 -7.94 3.28 8.20
CA LEU A 325 -7.14 4.40 8.69
C LEU A 325 -5.69 4.34 8.17
N ALA A 326 -5.05 3.17 8.25
CA ALA A 326 -3.67 2.98 7.76
C ALA A 326 -3.53 3.29 6.25
N GLU A 327 -4.51 2.83 5.46
CA GLU A 327 -4.55 2.95 4.01
C GLU A 327 -5.46 4.08 3.57
N GLY A 328 -6.70 4.09 4.08
CA GLY A 328 -7.74 4.98 3.56
C GLY A 328 -7.50 6.45 3.89
N PHE A 329 -6.99 6.79 5.07
CA PHE A 329 -6.60 8.17 5.36
C PHE A 329 -5.34 8.55 4.57
N THR A 330 -4.44 7.59 4.30
CA THR A 330 -3.27 7.79 3.43
C THR A 330 -3.66 8.03 1.97
N SER A 331 -4.72 7.40 1.45
CA SER A 331 -5.30 7.76 0.13
C SER A 331 -5.87 9.17 0.13
N TYR A 332 -6.63 9.55 1.18
CA TYR A 332 -7.15 10.92 1.32
C TYR A 332 -6.02 11.96 1.33
N TYR A 333 -4.95 11.71 2.09
CA TYR A 333 -3.79 12.61 2.16
C TYR A 333 -2.94 12.59 0.89
N GLY A 334 -2.86 11.46 0.17
CA GLY A 334 -2.20 11.36 -1.13
C GLY A 334 -2.81 12.34 -2.13
N ASP A 335 -4.12 12.24 -2.38
CA ASP A 335 -4.81 13.13 -3.33
C ASP A 335 -4.88 14.57 -2.83
N LEU A 336 -5.07 14.79 -1.52
CA LEU A 336 -5.09 16.13 -0.92
C LEU A 336 -3.73 16.81 -1.07
N THR A 337 -2.61 16.10 -0.89
CA THR A 337 -1.26 16.63 -1.09
C THR A 337 -1.04 17.03 -2.55
N MET A 338 -1.49 16.21 -3.51
CA MET A 338 -1.39 16.50 -4.94
C MET A 338 -2.16 17.78 -5.32
N ALA A 339 -3.33 18.01 -4.70
CA ALA A 339 -4.06 19.29 -4.83
C ALA A 339 -3.34 20.45 -4.13
N ARG A 340 -2.87 20.27 -2.89
CA ARG A 340 -2.17 21.30 -2.10
C ARG A 340 -0.83 21.76 -2.69
N THR A 341 -0.21 20.95 -3.54
CA THR A 341 1.06 21.24 -4.23
C THR A 341 0.91 21.76 -5.67
N ASP A 342 -0.32 22.06 -6.10
CA ASP A 342 -0.73 22.44 -7.46
C ASP A 342 -0.34 21.40 -8.54
N ILE A 343 -0.14 20.13 -8.18
CA ILE A 343 0.14 19.05 -9.14
C ILE A 343 -1.18 18.57 -9.78
N PHE A 344 -2.23 18.41 -8.98
CA PHE A 344 -3.61 18.27 -9.44
C PHE A 344 -4.32 19.62 -9.43
N GLY A 345 -4.89 20.01 -10.57
CA GLY A 345 -5.78 21.18 -10.61
C GLY A 345 -7.11 20.91 -9.90
N LEU A 346 -7.79 21.94 -9.39
CA LEU A 346 -9.06 21.80 -8.66
C LEU A 346 -10.11 20.93 -9.37
N LYS A 347 -10.16 20.94 -10.71
CA LYS A 347 -11.07 20.08 -11.48
C LYS A 347 -10.66 18.61 -11.45
N GLU A 348 -9.36 18.32 -11.55
CA GLU A 348 -8.80 16.96 -11.51
C GLU A 348 -9.05 16.33 -10.13
N TYR A 349 -8.80 17.09 -9.06
CA TYR A 349 -9.15 16.68 -7.69
C TYR A 349 -10.66 16.47 -7.50
N ALA A 350 -11.51 17.36 -8.04
CA ALA A 350 -12.96 17.20 -7.97
C ALA A 350 -13.49 16.01 -8.79
N ASP A 351 -12.89 15.72 -9.95
CA ASP A 351 -13.20 14.53 -10.76
C ASP A 351 -12.82 13.24 -9.99
N GLY A 352 -11.68 13.23 -9.30
CA GLY A 352 -11.24 12.14 -8.42
C GLY A 352 -12.20 11.90 -7.26
N LEU A 353 -12.51 12.96 -6.49
CA LEU A 353 -13.52 12.90 -5.42
C LEU A 353 -14.88 12.41 -5.91
N ALA A 354 -15.29 12.79 -7.13
CA ALA A 354 -16.51 12.26 -7.72
C ALA A 354 -16.42 10.75 -7.99
N GLY A 355 -15.28 10.25 -8.49
CA GLY A 355 -15.04 8.81 -8.67
C GLY A 355 -15.20 8.01 -7.37
N ASP A 356 -14.53 8.45 -6.31
CA ASP A 356 -14.56 7.81 -5.00
C ASP A 356 -15.96 7.85 -4.36
N LEU A 357 -16.63 9.01 -4.40
CA LEU A 357 -18.01 9.14 -3.90
C LEU A 357 -18.98 8.25 -4.68
N ASN A 358 -18.82 8.10 -5.99
CA ASN A 358 -19.63 7.15 -6.77
C ASN A 358 -19.37 5.70 -6.30
N TYR A 359 -18.11 5.31 -6.14
CA TYR A 359 -17.73 3.95 -5.73
C TYR A 359 -18.24 3.62 -4.31
N VAL A 360 -18.08 4.52 -3.34
CA VAL A 360 -18.46 4.28 -1.95
C VAL A 360 -19.97 4.45 -1.71
N LEU A 361 -20.62 5.45 -2.33
CA LEU A 361 -22.04 5.72 -2.08
C LEU A 361 -22.98 4.79 -2.85
N LEU A 362 -22.66 4.46 -4.11
CA LEU A 362 -23.58 3.74 -5.01
C LEU A 362 -23.39 2.22 -5.02
N LEU A 363 -22.20 1.70 -4.68
CA LEU A 363 -22.00 0.25 -4.62
C LEU A 363 -22.58 -0.35 -3.32
N PRO A 364 -23.12 -1.58 -3.37
CA PRO A 364 -23.86 -2.15 -2.26
C PRO A 364 -22.99 -2.78 -1.15
N GLY A 365 -21.66 -2.78 -1.25
CA GLY A 365 -20.77 -3.44 -0.27
C GLY A 365 -20.99 -3.00 1.18
N ARG A 366 -21.31 -1.72 1.41
CA ARG A 366 -21.68 -1.17 2.74
C ARG A 366 -22.95 -1.77 3.35
N GLN A 367 -23.74 -2.52 2.59
CA GLN A 367 -24.91 -3.27 3.09
C GLN A 367 -24.50 -4.61 3.73
N TYR A 368 -23.25 -5.04 3.53
CA TYR A 368 -22.71 -6.31 4.01
C TYR A 368 -21.62 -6.15 5.07
N HIS A 369 -20.75 -5.13 4.93
CA HIS A 369 -19.58 -4.94 5.80
C HIS A 369 -19.33 -3.47 6.17
N SER A 370 -18.91 -3.26 7.42
CA SER A 370 -18.38 -2.02 8.00
C SER A 370 -16.95 -1.69 7.53
N LEU A 371 -16.40 -0.52 7.91
CA LEU A 371 -14.99 -0.17 7.65
C LEU A 371 -14.01 -1.19 8.26
N VAL A 372 -14.33 -1.69 9.46
CA VAL A 372 -13.56 -2.73 10.16
C VAL A 372 -13.60 -4.04 9.39
N GLU A 373 -14.79 -4.51 9.00
CA GLU A 373 -14.92 -5.76 8.25
C GLU A 373 -14.32 -5.68 6.84
N MET A 374 -14.41 -4.54 6.15
CA MET A 374 -13.72 -4.34 4.87
C MET A 374 -12.19 -4.43 5.05
N SER A 375 -11.64 -3.86 6.12
CA SER A 375 -10.22 -4.00 6.46
C SER A 375 -9.83 -5.46 6.70
N GLN A 376 -10.68 -6.22 7.39
CA GLN A 376 -10.47 -7.66 7.65
C GLN A 376 -10.57 -8.53 6.39
N GLN A 377 -11.07 -8.01 5.25
CA GLN A 377 -11.06 -8.72 3.96
C GLN A 377 -9.71 -8.64 3.22
N ALA A 378 -8.75 -7.81 3.68
CA ALA A 378 -7.45 -7.62 3.03
C ALA A 378 -6.71 -8.92 2.64
N PRO A 379 -6.64 -9.97 3.50
CA PRO A 379 -6.00 -11.25 3.15
C PRO A 379 -6.62 -12.00 1.97
N PHE A 380 -7.81 -11.57 1.52
CA PHE A 380 -8.51 -12.13 0.36
C PHE A 380 -8.45 -11.23 -0.88
N VAL A 381 -8.15 -9.92 -0.75
CA VAL A 381 -8.21 -8.96 -1.87
C VAL A 381 -6.83 -8.49 -2.37
N ASP A 382 -5.81 -8.46 -1.51
CA ASP A 382 -4.51 -7.87 -1.83
C ASP A 382 -3.63 -8.84 -2.63
N ALA A 383 -3.88 -8.90 -3.94
CA ALA A 383 -3.28 -9.85 -4.88
C ALA A 383 -3.48 -11.35 -4.52
N ALA A 384 -4.23 -11.69 -3.48
CA ALA A 384 -4.72 -13.04 -3.19
C ALA A 384 -5.63 -13.54 -4.33
N ARG A 385 -5.08 -14.40 -5.20
CA ARG A 385 -5.79 -14.93 -6.37
C ARG A 385 -6.62 -16.16 -6.02
N SER A 386 -7.94 -16.06 -6.22
CA SER A 386 -8.87 -17.19 -6.23
C SER A 386 -9.17 -17.61 -7.69
N VAL A 387 -9.46 -18.90 -7.89
CA VAL A 387 -9.87 -19.48 -9.19
C VAL A 387 -11.40 -19.54 -9.31
N ASP A 388 -12.10 -19.61 -8.18
CA ASP A 388 -13.56 -19.65 -8.09
C ASP A 388 -14.17 -18.23 -8.14
N PRO A 389 -15.26 -18.00 -8.91
CA PRO A 389 -15.84 -16.67 -9.00
C PRO A 389 -16.53 -16.17 -7.72
N VAL A 390 -15.96 -15.12 -7.11
CA VAL A 390 -16.49 -14.45 -5.90
C VAL A 390 -17.45 -13.29 -6.21
N ASN A 391 -18.42 -13.04 -5.33
CA ASN A 391 -19.43 -11.97 -5.47
C ASN A 391 -18.95 -10.57 -4.99
N ARG A 392 -17.64 -10.30 -5.03
CA ARG A 392 -17.04 -9.11 -4.37
C ARG A 392 -17.60 -7.77 -4.85
N GLN A 393 -18.02 -7.65 -6.09
CA GLN A 393 -18.71 -6.45 -6.59
C GLN A 393 -19.94 -6.06 -5.76
N ASN A 394 -20.59 -7.04 -5.10
CA ASN A 394 -21.77 -6.81 -4.28
C ASN A 394 -21.42 -6.68 -2.80
N THR A 395 -20.39 -7.38 -2.33
CA THR A 395 -20.07 -7.51 -0.90
C THR A 395 -18.85 -6.72 -0.43
N PHE A 396 -18.04 -6.16 -1.34
CA PHE A 396 -16.78 -5.50 -1.03
C PHE A 396 -16.67 -4.12 -1.69
N ILE A 397 -16.12 -3.18 -0.94
CA ILE A 397 -15.68 -1.85 -1.37
C ILE A 397 -14.31 -1.65 -0.71
N SER A 398 -13.31 -1.21 -1.48
CA SER A 398 -11.94 -1.04 -0.96
C SER A 398 -11.90 -0.17 0.28
N TYR A 399 -11.19 -0.63 1.32
CA TYR A 399 -10.96 0.12 2.56
C TYR A 399 -10.05 1.34 2.34
N TYR A 400 -9.23 1.35 1.27
CA TYR A 400 -8.58 2.56 0.75
C TYR A 400 -9.63 3.63 0.42
N THR A 401 -10.51 3.37 -0.56
CA THR A 401 -11.50 4.36 -1.04
C THR A 401 -12.57 4.68 0.01
N TYR A 402 -13.05 3.69 0.76
CA TYR A 402 -14.06 3.89 1.80
C TYR A 402 -13.49 4.63 3.01
N GLY A 403 -12.25 4.30 3.42
CA GLY A 403 -11.52 5.06 4.43
C GLY A 403 -11.19 6.48 3.98
N SER A 404 -10.84 6.69 2.70
CA SER A 404 -10.61 8.02 2.09
C SER A 404 -11.85 8.92 2.18
N MET A 405 -13.01 8.41 1.75
CA MET A 405 -14.28 9.14 1.87
C MET A 405 -14.71 9.35 3.34
N THR A 406 -14.29 8.47 4.24
CA THR A 406 -14.48 8.66 5.69
C THR A 406 -13.53 9.74 6.24
N GLY A 407 -12.29 9.82 5.76
CA GLY A 407 -11.33 10.89 6.08
C GLY A 407 -11.80 12.25 5.60
N LEU A 408 -12.29 12.34 4.36
CA LEU A 408 -12.97 13.52 3.81
C LEU A 408 -14.16 13.95 4.69
N ALA A 409 -15.05 13.01 5.02
CA ALA A 409 -16.21 13.29 5.88
C ALA A 409 -15.78 13.80 7.27
N LEU A 410 -14.72 13.21 7.84
CA LEU A 410 -14.20 13.56 9.16
C LEU A 410 -13.53 14.94 9.15
N ASP A 411 -12.66 15.25 8.18
CA ASP A 411 -12.01 16.56 8.05
C ASP A 411 -13.06 17.68 7.89
N MET A 412 -14.03 17.48 6.99
CA MET A 412 -15.09 18.48 6.78
C MET A 412 -15.97 18.65 8.03
N THR A 413 -16.19 17.60 8.81
CA THR A 413 -16.96 17.67 10.07
C THR A 413 -16.17 18.39 11.17
N LEU A 414 -14.89 18.06 11.35
CA LEU A 414 -13.98 18.70 12.32
C LEU A 414 -13.86 20.21 12.04
N ARG A 415 -13.73 20.60 10.77
CA ARG A 415 -13.65 22.03 10.36
C ARG A 415 -14.93 22.79 10.67
N GLN A 416 -16.09 22.18 10.47
CA GLN A 416 -17.39 22.86 10.57
C GLN A 416 -18.00 22.87 11.98
N GLN A 417 -17.67 21.89 12.83
CA GLN A 417 -18.29 21.73 14.15
C GLN A 417 -17.34 22.04 15.31
N TYR A 418 -16.04 21.79 15.14
CA TYR A 418 -15.06 21.83 16.24
C TYR A 418 -13.92 22.85 16.03
N ASN A 419 -13.88 23.55 14.89
CA ASN A 419 -12.76 24.40 14.46
C ASN A 419 -11.42 23.62 14.51
N LYS A 420 -11.45 22.41 13.94
CA LYS A 420 -10.36 21.43 13.89
C LYS A 420 -10.18 20.90 12.48
N THR A 421 -9.13 20.13 12.25
CA THR A 421 -8.85 19.47 10.97
C THR A 421 -8.54 18.00 11.19
N LEU A 422 -8.56 17.20 10.13
CA LEU A 422 -7.98 15.86 10.18
C LEU A 422 -6.46 15.92 10.44
N ASP A 423 -5.80 17.02 10.05
CA ASP A 423 -4.38 17.26 10.31
C ASP A 423 -4.12 17.34 11.84
N ASP A 424 -4.97 18.03 12.60
CA ASP A 424 -4.94 18.01 14.09
C ASP A 424 -5.03 16.57 14.66
N PHE A 425 -5.86 15.72 14.03
CA PHE A 425 -6.11 14.35 14.46
C PHE A 425 -4.94 13.41 14.14
N MET A 426 -4.41 13.46 12.92
CA MET A 426 -3.23 12.71 12.52
C MET A 426 -2.00 13.13 13.32
N GLN A 427 -1.84 14.42 13.64
CA GLN A 427 -0.81 14.87 14.57
C GLN A 427 -1.01 14.36 16.01
N ALA A 428 -2.25 14.21 16.47
CA ALA A 428 -2.53 13.66 17.80
C ALA A 428 -2.18 12.16 17.85
N LEU A 429 -2.49 11.41 16.79
CA LEU A 429 -2.05 10.02 16.63
C LEU A 429 -0.53 9.91 16.52
N TRP A 430 0.13 10.80 15.76
CA TRP A 430 1.59 10.88 15.67
C TRP A 430 2.23 11.07 17.06
N ARG A 431 1.82 12.08 17.82
CA ARG A 431 2.40 12.39 19.14
C ARG A 431 2.17 11.30 20.19
N LYS A 432 1.08 10.53 20.10
CA LYS A 432 0.72 9.46 21.06
C LYS A 432 1.25 8.07 20.70
N TYR A 433 1.36 7.77 19.41
CA TYR A 433 1.58 6.40 18.89
C TYR A 433 2.76 6.36 17.92
N GLY A 434 2.80 7.26 16.93
CA GLY A 434 3.84 7.30 15.91
C GLY A 434 5.24 7.64 16.42
N ALA A 435 5.43 8.85 16.95
CA ALA A 435 6.71 9.31 17.48
C ALA A 435 7.29 8.45 18.63
N PRO A 436 6.50 7.87 19.56
CA PRO A 436 7.00 6.91 20.55
C PRO A 436 7.01 5.44 20.06
N GLU A 437 6.65 5.17 18.81
CA GLU A 437 6.54 3.85 18.19
C GLU A 437 5.74 2.82 19.03
N LYS A 438 4.63 3.29 19.61
CA LYS A 438 3.66 2.47 20.35
C LYS A 438 2.49 2.11 19.41
N PRO A 439 2.22 0.82 19.14
CA PRO A 439 1.06 0.45 18.32
C PRO A 439 -0.28 0.79 19.00
N TYR A 440 -1.31 1.06 18.19
CA TYR A 440 -2.63 1.51 18.63
C TYR A 440 -3.74 0.44 18.47
N THR A 441 -4.84 0.60 19.20
CA THR A 441 -6.11 -0.14 19.01
C THR A 441 -7.21 0.78 18.50
N LEU A 442 -8.34 0.27 17.98
CA LEU A 442 -9.48 1.15 17.62
C LEU A 442 -10.04 1.96 18.81
N ALA A 443 -9.82 1.51 20.06
CA ALA A 443 -10.17 2.28 21.25
C ALA A 443 -9.26 3.51 21.44
N ASP A 444 -7.94 3.35 21.27
CA ASP A 444 -6.95 4.45 21.28
C ASP A 444 -7.29 5.54 20.24
N VAL A 445 -7.74 5.13 19.05
CA VAL A 445 -8.14 6.03 17.97
C VAL A 445 -9.42 6.79 18.32
N GLN A 446 -10.43 6.12 18.90
CA GLN A 446 -11.67 6.77 19.35
C GLN A 446 -11.41 7.76 20.51
N GLU A 447 -10.56 7.41 21.48
CA GLU A 447 -10.18 8.29 22.59
C GLU A 447 -9.43 9.54 22.08
N THR A 448 -8.50 9.35 21.14
CA THR A 448 -7.77 10.46 20.52
C THR A 448 -8.70 11.37 19.70
N LEU A 449 -9.76 10.84 19.08
CA LEU A 449 -10.76 11.66 18.38
C LEU A 449 -11.64 12.46 19.37
N ALA A 450 -11.96 11.86 20.52
CA ALA A 450 -12.68 12.53 21.61
C ALA A 450 -11.88 13.69 22.21
N GLU A 451 -10.56 13.54 22.37
CA GLU A 451 -9.67 14.62 22.82
C GLU A 451 -9.56 15.76 21.79
N VAL A 452 -9.41 15.43 20.51
CA VAL A 452 -9.20 16.43 19.44
C VAL A 452 -10.45 17.27 19.20
N SER A 453 -11.64 16.66 19.25
CA SER A 453 -12.93 17.35 19.15
C SER A 453 -13.37 18.04 20.46
N GLY A 454 -12.94 17.50 21.61
CA GLY A 454 -13.51 17.84 22.91
C GLY A 454 -14.89 17.19 23.19
N ASP A 455 -15.38 16.32 22.29
CA ASP A 455 -16.68 15.66 22.41
C ASP A 455 -16.56 14.12 22.31
N ALA A 456 -16.48 13.49 23.48
CA ALA A 456 -16.46 12.03 23.62
C ALA A 456 -17.80 11.34 23.27
N ALA A 457 -18.93 12.06 23.29
CA ALA A 457 -20.22 11.50 22.90
C ALA A 457 -20.33 11.42 21.37
N TRP A 458 -19.95 12.49 20.67
CA TRP A 458 -19.85 12.52 19.22
C TRP A 458 -18.81 11.53 18.69
N ALA A 459 -17.60 11.51 19.25
CA ALA A 459 -16.55 10.59 18.79
C ALA A 459 -16.99 9.11 18.92
N LYS A 460 -17.64 8.76 20.03
CA LYS A 460 -18.24 7.44 20.22
C LYS A 460 -19.37 7.16 19.23
N GLN A 461 -20.24 8.13 18.96
CA GLN A 461 -21.33 7.97 17.98
C GLN A 461 -20.77 7.76 16.56
N PHE A 462 -19.75 8.51 16.15
CA PHE A 462 -19.07 8.34 14.86
C PHE A 462 -18.50 6.93 14.71
N PHE A 463 -17.81 6.42 15.74
CA PHE A 463 -17.32 5.04 15.74
C PHE A 463 -18.47 4.01 15.65
N GLN A 464 -19.54 4.18 16.41
CA GLN A 464 -20.69 3.28 16.39
C GLN A 464 -21.48 3.29 15.07
N GLN A 465 -21.54 4.43 14.36
CA GLN A 465 -22.34 4.58 13.14
C GLN A 465 -21.53 4.32 11.86
N SER A 466 -20.27 4.73 11.82
CA SER A 466 -19.44 4.74 10.59
C SER A 466 -18.30 3.72 10.60
N VAL A 467 -17.66 3.47 11.75
CA VAL A 467 -16.48 2.57 11.85
C VAL A 467 -16.92 1.12 12.07
N TYR A 468 -17.72 0.87 13.11
CA TYR A 468 -18.35 -0.42 13.40
C TYR A 468 -19.69 -0.62 12.67
N GLY A 469 -20.30 0.48 12.19
CA GLY A 469 -21.42 0.47 11.28
C GLY A 469 -20.98 0.73 9.84
N SER A 470 -21.92 1.16 8.98
CA SER A 470 -21.63 1.52 7.58
C SER A 470 -22.30 2.81 7.11
N GLN A 471 -22.72 3.65 8.07
CA GLN A 471 -23.34 4.94 7.81
C GLN A 471 -22.28 5.94 7.34
N LEU A 472 -22.73 6.92 6.55
CA LEU A 472 -21.93 8.06 6.09
C LEU A 472 -22.80 9.32 6.17
N PRO A 473 -22.24 10.50 6.44
CA PRO A 473 -22.99 11.75 6.39
C PRO A 473 -23.36 12.12 4.95
N ASP A 474 -24.27 13.09 4.80
CA ASP A 474 -24.51 13.74 3.52
C ASP A 474 -23.30 14.62 3.16
N PHE A 475 -22.61 14.27 2.06
CA PHE A 475 -21.46 15.02 1.55
C PHE A 475 -21.86 16.35 0.89
N THR A 476 -23.14 16.52 0.52
CA THR A 476 -23.65 17.73 -0.16
C THR A 476 -23.45 19.02 0.66
N PRO A 477 -23.90 19.12 1.92
CA PRO A 477 -23.63 20.29 2.77
C PRO A 477 -22.15 20.42 3.16
N LEU A 478 -21.42 19.30 3.25
CA LEU A 478 -19.99 19.31 3.59
C LEU A 478 -19.16 19.98 2.48
N LEU A 479 -19.33 19.53 1.24
CA LEU A 479 -18.63 20.06 0.05
C LEU A 479 -19.12 21.47 -0.34
N ALA A 480 -20.38 21.81 -0.06
CA ALA A 480 -20.91 23.16 -0.29
C ALA A 480 -20.14 24.24 0.49
N ARG A 481 -19.53 23.94 1.65
CA ARG A 481 -18.68 24.91 2.37
C ARG A 481 -17.40 25.25 1.63
N ALA A 482 -16.86 24.33 0.84
CA ALA A 482 -15.74 24.58 -0.07
C ALA A 482 -16.19 25.17 -1.42
N GLY A 483 -17.46 25.53 -1.58
CA GLY A 483 -18.02 25.97 -2.87
C GLY A 483 -17.93 24.88 -3.95
N LEU A 484 -18.10 23.62 -3.57
CA LEU A 484 -18.19 22.49 -4.48
C LEU A 484 -19.62 21.94 -4.47
N GLU A 485 -20.19 21.67 -5.64
CA GLU A 485 -21.53 21.10 -5.79
C GLU A 485 -21.42 19.60 -6.09
N LEU A 486 -21.81 18.77 -5.12
CA LEU A 486 -22.12 17.37 -5.36
C LEU A 486 -23.55 17.27 -5.92
N ARG A 487 -23.72 16.68 -7.10
CA ARG A 487 -25.03 16.50 -7.75
C ARG A 487 -25.06 15.28 -8.66
N LYS A 488 -26.24 14.88 -9.13
CA LYS A 488 -26.36 13.90 -10.23
C LYS A 488 -25.77 14.49 -11.51
N SER A 489 -24.89 13.75 -12.17
CA SER A 489 -24.33 14.06 -13.49
C SER A 489 -25.38 14.02 -14.62
N LYS A 490 -26.41 13.17 -14.45
CA LYS A 490 -27.42 12.85 -15.48
C LYS A 490 -28.84 12.72 -14.90
N PRO A 491 -29.38 13.77 -14.25
CA PRO A 491 -30.68 13.70 -13.58
C PRO A 491 -31.80 13.36 -14.57
N GLY A 492 -32.63 12.37 -14.21
CA GLY A 492 -33.73 11.90 -15.04
C GLY A 492 -33.36 11.05 -16.27
N GLU A 493 -32.08 10.81 -16.57
CA GLU A 493 -31.72 9.83 -17.62
C GLU A 493 -32.03 8.40 -17.15
N ALA A 494 -32.58 7.57 -18.06
CA ALA A 494 -32.91 6.18 -17.79
C ALA A 494 -31.72 5.24 -18.06
N THR A 495 -31.57 4.19 -17.23
CA THR A 495 -30.51 3.18 -17.34
C THR A 495 -31.01 1.78 -16.99
N ILE A 496 -30.27 0.75 -17.42
CA ILE A 496 -30.46 -0.64 -16.99
C ILE A 496 -29.79 -0.97 -15.63
N GLY A 497 -29.15 0.03 -15.02
CA GLY A 497 -28.27 -0.09 -13.85
C GLY A 497 -26.79 -0.01 -14.25
N MET A 498 -25.89 -0.07 -13.26
CA MET A 498 -24.44 -0.14 -13.51
C MET A 498 -24.08 -1.55 -14.01
N VAL A 499 -23.97 -1.74 -15.32
CA VAL A 499 -23.71 -3.08 -15.92
C VAL A 499 -22.55 -3.02 -16.90
N GLY A 500 -21.49 -3.80 -16.62
CA GLY A 500 -20.36 -3.96 -17.54
C GLY A 500 -20.76 -4.80 -18.76
N LEU A 501 -20.79 -4.17 -19.95
CA LEU A 501 -21.23 -4.80 -21.20
C LEU A 501 -20.10 -4.89 -22.24
N LYS A 502 -19.82 -6.12 -22.71
CA LYS A 502 -18.98 -6.37 -23.88
C LYS A 502 -19.85 -6.54 -25.13
N TYR A 503 -19.86 -5.51 -25.96
CA TYR A 503 -20.60 -5.50 -27.22
C TYR A 503 -19.93 -6.39 -28.28
N GLY A 504 -20.73 -7.15 -29.03
CA GLY A 504 -20.25 -8.08 -30.04
C GLY A 504 -21.23 -8.32 -31.19
N LYS A 505 -20.87 -9.26 -32.07
CA LYS A 505 -21.70 -9.57 -33.26
C LYS A 505 -23.06 -10.16 -32.92
N GLU A 506 -23.21 -10.89 -31.81
CA GLU A 506 -24.50 -11.51 -31.46
C GLU A 506 -25.38 -10.64 -30.57
N GLY A 507 -24.77 -9.90 -29.64
CA GLY A 507 -25.45 -8.99 -28.73
C GLY A 507 -24.46 -8.29 -27.79
N ALA A 508 -24.91 -7.90 -26.59
CA ALA A 508 -24.06 -7.37 -25.52
C ALA A 508 -23.93 -8.38 -24.38
N THR A 509 -22.73 -8.90 -24.16
CA THR A 509 -22.45 -9.86 -23.09
C THR A 509 -22.25 -9.13 -21.75
N ILE A 510 -22.97 -9.55 -20.71
CA ILE A 510 -22.76 -9.08 -19.34
C ILE A 510 -21.44 -9.68 -18.80
N LEU A 511 -20.47 -8.82 -18.49
CA LEU A 511 -19.10 -9.20 -18.13
C LEU A 511 -18.94 -9.69 -16.68
N ASN A 512 -19.59 -8.98 -15.77
CA ASN A 512 -19.52 -9.22 -14.32
C ASN A 512 -20.91 -9.70 -13.84
N GLY A 513 -21.11 -9.94 -12.54
CA GLY A 513 -22.46 -10.12 -12.01
C GLY A 513 -23.28 -8.83 -12.11
N THR A 514 -24.58 -8.91 -11.87
CA THR A 514 -25.41 -7.70 -11.68
C THR A 514 -25.38 -7.24 -10.22
N PHE A 515 -25.47 -5.92 -9.99
CA PHE A 515 -25.49 -5.39 -8.61
C PHE A 515 -26.84 -5.67 -7.94
N VAL A 516 -26.82 -6.11 -6.68
CA VAL A 516 -28.04 -6.36 -5.90
C VAL A 516 -28.93 -5.12 -5.89
N ASN A 517 -30.23 -5.33 -6.01
CA ASN A 517 -31.24 -4.28 -6.15
C ASN A 517 -31.14 -3.40 -7.42
N SER A 518 -30.26 -3.67 -8.39
CA SER A 518 -30.30 -3.00 -9.71
C SER A 518 -31.41 -3.53 -10.63
N GLY A 519 -31.76 -2.77 -11.67
CA GLY A 519 -32.79 -3.12 -12.66
C GLY A 519 -32.48 -4.43 -13.38
N ALA A 520 -31.22 -4.64 -13.78
CA ALA A 520 -30.76 -5.89 -14.37
C ALA A 520 -30.83 -7.09 -13.40
N TYR A 521 -30.46 -6.90 -12.13
CA TYR A 521 -30.56 -7.95 -11.10
C TYR A 521 -32.03 -8.32 -10.81
N LYS A 522 -32.90 -7.32 -10.66
CA LYS A 522 -34.37 -7.50 -10.50
C LYS A 522 -35.00 -8.23 -11.69
N ALA A 523 -34.49 -8.00 -12.90
CA ALA A 523 -34.91 -8.69 -14.12
C ALA A 523 -34.38 -10.14 -14.22
N GLY A 524 -33.54 -10.58 -13.29
CA GLY A 524 -32.92 -11.91 -13.31
C GLY A 524 -31.78 -12.07 -14.33
N LEU A 525 -31.24 -10.96 -14.85
CA LEU A 525 -30.07 -10.95 -15.73
C LEU A 525 -28.79 -11.06 -14.91
N ASP A 526 -27.79 -11.76 -15.43
CA ASP A 526 -26.53 -12.01 -14.73
C ASP A 526 -25.37 -12.21 -15.71
N ARG A 527 -24.16 -12.38 -15.17
CA ARG A 527 -22.92 -12.62 -15.89
C ARG A 527 -23.05 -13.70 -16.96
N THR A 528 -22.37 -13.51 -18.08
CA THR A 528 -22.38 -14.36 -19.30
C THR A 528 -23.65 -14.31 -20.15
N ASP A 529 -24.75 -13.70 -19.68
CA ASP A 529 -25.90 -13.44 -20.54
C ASP A 529 -25.51 -12.58 -21.73
N VAL A 530 -26.02 -12.91 -22.91
CA VAL A 530 -25.89 -12.07 -24.11
C VAL A 530 -27.22 -11.38 -24.39
N ILE A 531 -27.34 -10.10 -24.06
CA ILE A 531 -28.53 -9.29 -24.39
C ILE A 531 -28.60 -9.17 -25.91
N LEU A 532 -29.61 -9.82 -26.50
CA LEU A 532 -29.84 -9.85 -27.94
C LEU A 532 -30.66 -8.63 -28.37
N THR A 533 -31.76 -8.36 -27.66
CA THR A 533 -32.61 -7.19 -27.86
C THR A 533 -33.09 -6.56 -26.57
N LEU A 534 -33.28 -5.24 -26.58
CA LEU A 534 -33.91 -4.44 -25.54
C LEU A 534 -34.95 -3.53 -26.21
N ASP A 535 -36.20 -3.53 -25.74
CA ASP A 535 -37.35 -2.91 -26.43
C ASP A 535 -37.42 -3.28 -27.94
N GLY A 536 -37.27 -4.58 -28.23
CA GLY A 536 -37.22 -5.12 -29.61
C GLY A 536 -35.99 -4.71 -30.45
N ARG A 537 -35.19 -3.73 -30.01
CA ARG A 537 -33.99 -3.26 -30.72
C ARG A 537 -32.80 -4.19 -30.45
N LYS A 538 -32.09 -4.62 -31.51
CA LYS A 538 -30.85 -5.40 -31.38
C LYS A 538 -29.71 -4.60 -30.75
N ILE A 539 -29.10 -5.10 -29.67
CA ILE A 539 -28.07 -4.40 -28.89
C ILE A 539 -26.69 -4.96 -29.21
N LYS A 540 -26.06 -4.46 -30.28
CA LYS A 540 -24.73 -4.93 -30.75
C LYS A 540 -23.58 -3.94 -30.50
N ARG A 541 -23.91 -2.75 -29.99
CA ARG A 541 -23.00 -1.63 -29.67
C ARG A 541 -23.65 -0.74 -28.60
N GLU A 542 -22.84 0.02 -27.88
CA GLU A 542 -23.33 1.01 -26.92
C GLU A 542 -24.32 2.02 -27.54
N LYS A 543 -24.00 2.55 -28.73
CA LYS A 543 -24.90 3.46 -29.48
C LYS A 543 -26.24 2.85 -29.88
N ASP A 544 -26.41 1.53 -29.76
CA ASP A 544 -27.71 0.87 -29.90
C ASP A 544 -28.46 0.76 -28.57
N LEU A 545 -27.78 0.57 -27.42
CA LEU A 545 -28.37 0.70 -26.08
C LEU A 545 -28.85 2.14 -25.80
N GLN A 546 -27.98 3.13 -26.03
CA GLN A 546 -28.31 4.55 -25.80
C GLN A 546 -29.55 5.00 -26.59
N LYS A 547 -29.80 4.43 -27.77
CA LYS A 547 -30.99 4.69 -28.63
C LYS A 547 -32.28 3.99 -28.17
N VAL A 548 -32.21 3.11 -27.18
CA VAL A 548 -33.38 2.63 -26.43
C VAL A 548 -33.59 3.56 -25.25
N LEU A 549 -32.57 3.71 -24.40
CA LEU A 549 -32.63 4.52 -23.18
C LEU A 549 -33.11 5.96 -23.43
N SER A 550 -32.66 6.61 -24.51
CA SER A 550 -33.07 7.97 -24.88
C SER A 550 -34.54 8.12 -25.33
N LYS A 551 -35.35 7.07 -25.26
CA LYS A 551 -36.80 7.09 -25.52
C LYS A 551 -37.64 6.85 -24.26
N HIS A 552 -37.00 6.46 -23.17
CA HIS A 552 -37.65 6.04 -21.95
C HIS A 552 -37.31 6.97 -20.80
N LYS A 553 -38.10 6.87 -19.74
CA LYS A 553 -37.85 7.52 -18.45
C LYS A 553 -37.60 6.46 -17.37
N PRO A 554 -36.96 6.84 -16.25
CA PRO A 554 -36.88 5.98 -15.07
C PRO A 554 -38.28 5.46 -14.66
N GLY A 555 -38.37 4.19 -14.29
CA GLY A 555 -39.61 3.48 -13.99
C GLY A 555 -40.30 2.82 -15.19
N ASP A 556 -39.90 3.11 -16.44
CA ASP A 556 -40.41 2.38 -17.61
C ASP A 556 -39.98 0.91 -17.55
N SER A 557 -40.92 -0.01 -17.77
CA SER A 557 -40.65 -1.46 -17.81
C SER A 557 -40.68 -1.96 -19.25
N ILE A 558 -39.54 -2.49 -19.71
CA ILE A 558 -39.30 -2.84 -21.12
C ILE A 558 -38.88 -4.31 -21.29
N PRO A 559 -39.22 -4.95 -22.43
CA PRO A 559 -38.85 -6.33 -22.68
C PRO A 559 -37.36 -6.47 -23.05
N VAL A 560 -36.70 -7.44 -22.42
CA VAL A 560 -35.36 -7.90 -22.76
C VAL A 560 -35.45 -9.30 -23.36
N THR A 561 -34.71 -9.55 -24.42
CA THR A 561 -34.45 -10.92 -24.91
C THR A 561 -32.95 -11.15 -24.90
N PHE A 562 -32.53 -12.23 -24.27
CA PHE A 562 -31.14 -12.57 -24.02
C PHE A 562 -30.86 -14.04 -24.34
N ASN A 563 -29.60 -14.41 -24.54
CA ASN A 563 -29.17 -15.80 -24.60
C ASN A 563 -28.45 -16.16 -23.30
N ARG A 564 -28.89 -17.23 -22.64
CA ARG A 564 -28.25 -17.83 -21.47
C ARG A 564 -27.99 -19.31 -21.76
N LEU A 565 -26.73 -19.74 -21.66
CA LEU A 565 -26.31 -21.13 -21.89
C LEU A 565 -26.83 -21.72 -23.22
N GLY A 566 -26.76 -20.93 -24.30
CA GLY A 566 -27.24 -21.31 -25.64
C GLY A 566 -28.74 -21.13 -25.87
N LYS A 567 -29.54 -20.95 -24.81
CA LYS A 567 -31.00 -20.83 -24.89
C LYS A 567 -31.43 -19.36 -24.93
N THR A 568 -32.27 -19.00 -25.90
CA THR A 568 -32.93 -17.69 -25.93
C THR A 568 -34.01 -17.64 -24.85
N GLN A 569 -33.97 -16.60 -24.02
CA GLN A 569 -34.91 -16.32 -22.94
C GLN A 569 -35.36 -14.85 -23.02
N SER A 570 -36.47 -14.52 -22.37
CA SER A 570 -36.96 -13.14 -22.25
C SER A 570 -37.38 -12.83 -20.82
N THR A 571 -37.23 -11.57 -20.44
CA THR A 571 -37.61 -11.02 -19.13
C THR A 571 -38.08 -9.57 -19.28
N THR A 572 -38.66 -8.98 -18.24
CA THR A 572 -39.00 -7.56 -18.18
C THR A 572 -38.01 -6.85 -17.27
N LEU A 573 -37.40 -5.78 -17.76
CA LEU A 573 -36.49 -4.93 -16.99
C LEU A 573 -37.15 -3.58 -16.75
N THR A 574 -37.26 -3.19 -15.49
CA THR A 574 -37.62 -1.83 -15.10
C THR A 574 -36.37 -0.96 -15.13
N LEU A 575 -36.42 0.12 -15.91
CA LEU A 575 -35.33 1.08 -16.02
C LEU A 575 -35.23 1.90 -14.73
N GLU A 576 -34.00 2.14 -14.31
CA GLU A 576 -33.66 2.97 -13.16
C GLU A 576 -33.21 4.36 -13.63
N GLU A 577 -33.14 5.33 -12.73
CA GLU A 577 -32.50 6.61 -13.04
C GLU A 577 -30.99 6.48 -12.84
N VAL A 578 -30.20 7.15 -13.69
CA VAL A 578 -28.75 7.27 -13.52
C VAL A 578 -28.44 7.98 -12.19
N GLN A 579 -27.89 7.22 -11.23
CA GLN A 579 -27.49 7.76 -9.92
C GLN A 579 -26.07 8.36 -9.90
N THR A 580 -25.32 8.31 -11.01
CA THR A 580 -23.90 8.71 -10.99
C THR A 580 -23.75 10.20 -10.66
N LEU A 581 -22.91 10.48 -9.68
CA LEU A 581 -22.67 11.80 -9.14
C LEU A 581 -21.51 12.50 -9.88
N GLU A 582 -21.49 13.82 -9.84
CA GLU A 582 -20.33 14.66 -10.16
C GLU A 582 -20.11 15.67 -9.03
N VAL A 583 -18.84 16.05 -8.81
CA VAL A 583 -18.44 17.16 -7.94
C VAL A 583 -17.92 18.27 -8.85
N VAL A 584 -18.56 19.44 -8.82
CA VAL A 584 -18.17 20.56 -9.69
C VAL A 584 -17.95 21.86 -8.89
N PRO A 585 -16.88 22.64 -9.17
CA PRO A 585 -16.71 23.95 -8.56
C PRO A 585 -17.88 24.87 -8.90
N TYR A 586 -18.40 25.61 -7.91
CA TYR A 586 -19.52 26.54 -8.07
C TYR A 586 -19.31 27.50 -9.25
N GLU A 587 -18.09 27.98 -9.43
CA GLU A 587 -17.68 28.89 -10.50
C GLU A 587 -17.91 28.30 -11.90
N SER A 588 -17.71 26.99 -12.07
CA SER A 588 -17.97 26.28 -13.33
C SER A 588 -19.47 26.15 -13.66
N THR A 589 -20.34 26.40 -12.68
CA THR A 589 -21.81 26.38 -12.80
C THR A 589 -22.41 27.79 -12.86
N GLY A 590 -21.59 28.84 -12.89
CA GLY A 590 -22.02 30.24 -12.86
C GLY A 590 -22.43 30.75 -11.47
N LYS A 591 -22.25 29.96 -10.41
CA LYS A 591 -22.44 30.40 -9.02
C LYS A 591 -21.21 31.18 -8.55
N GLN A 592 -21.44 32.21 -7.75
CA GLN A 592 -20.37 32.95 -7.09
C GLN A 592 -19.95 32.23 -5.80
N LEU A 593 -18.66 32.30 -5.46
CA LEU A 593 -18.18 31.97 -4.12
C LEU A 593 -18.39 33.16 -3.18
N THR A 594 -18.72 32.87 -1.93
CA THR A 594 -18.60 33.87 -0.86
C THR A 594 -17.16 33.92 -0.33
N PRO A 595 -16.73 35.01 0.35
CA PRO A 595 -15.41 35.08 0.97
C PRO A 595 -15.15 33.93 1.96
N GLU A 596 -16.18 33.46 2.66
CA GLU A 596 -16.11 32.33 3.58
C GLU A 596 -15.86 31.01 2.85
N MET A 597 -16.46 30.79 1.68
CA MET A 597 -16.18 29.61 0.84
C MET A 597 -14.76 29.64 0.28
N GLN A 598 -14.26 30.82 -0.11
CA GLN A 598 -12.88 31.01 -0.56
C GLN A 598 -11.89 30.70 0.56
N ALA A 599 -12.11 31.27 1.75
CA ALA A 599 -11.28 31.03 2.94
C ALA A 599 -11.31 29.55 3.37
N TYR A 600 -12.49 28.90 3.38
CA TYR A 600 -12.63 27.49 3.73
C TYR A 600 -11.92 26.59 2.71
N ARG A 601 -12.11 26.82 1.40
CA ARG A 601 -11.43 26.05 0.35
C ARG A 601 -9.91 26.23 0.42
N ALA A 602 -9.41 27.45 0.64
CA ALA A 602 -7.97 27.70 0.81
C ALA A 602 -7.40 27.06 2.09
N ALA A 603 -8.13 27.09 3.20
CA ALA A 603 -7.72 26.42 4.45
C ALA A 603 -7.64 24.89 4.31
N TRP A 604 -8.42 24.30 3.39
CA TRP A 604 -8.41 22.87 3.10
C TRP A 604 -7.40 22.47 2.01
N LEU A 605 -7.52 23.05 0.81
CA LEU A 605 -6.81 22.67 -0.42
C LEU A 605 -5.59 23.55 -0.75
N GLY A 606 -5.34 24.65 -0.03
CA GLY A 606 -4.08 25.39 -0.15
C GLY A 606 -2.95 24.68 0.60
N SER A 607 -1.71 24.89 0.17
CA SER A 607 -0.51 24.34 0.82
C SER A 607 -0.41 24.69 2.32
N LYS A 608 0.32 23.87 3.07
CA LYS A 608 0.74 24.07 4.46
C LYS A 608 2.26 24.18 4.61
N ALA A 609 3.03 23.92 3.54
CA ALA A 609 4.47 24.18 3.51
C ALA A 609 4.78 25.69 3.54
N GLU A 610 5.96 26.03 4.05
CA GLU A 610 6.54 27.40 4.10
C GLU A 610 7.58 27.63 2.98
#